data_AF-A0A5Q0GK20-F1
#
_entry.id   AF-A0A5Q0GK20-F1
#
_cell.length_a   1.000
_cell.length_b   1.000
_cell.length_c   1.000
_cell.angle_alpha   90.00
_cell.angle_beta   90.00
_cell.angle_gamma   90.00
#
_symmetry.space_group_name_H-M   'P 1'
#
loop_
_entity.id
_entity.type
_entity.pdbx_description
1 polymer ?
#
loop_
_entity_poly.entity_id
_entity_poly.type
_entity_poly.pdbx_seq_one_letter_code
_entity_poly.pdbx_strand_id
1 'polypeptide(L)'
;MDALDKLLSQIKAEYENEQTQKPNIFKSFSPSEPKSSSMMDNLLAEVQADIAAEDAAEELRKQQELEQERLRQEQIKAKQREALKQQAQNWLEKLDPFSPEGLWFERFAESYPSKLEAAIEYLQSN
;
A
#
# COMPACT_ATOMS: atom_id res chain seq x y z
N MET A 1 23.21 11.55 1.39
CA MET A 1 23.08 10.31 0.58
C MET A 1 24.45 9.93 0.01
N ASP A 2 25.56 10.24 0.71
CA ASP A 2 26.89 10.37 0.07
C ASP A 2 27.91 9.33 0.53
N ALA A 3 27.58 8.51 1.53
CA ALA A 3 28.50 7.51 2.07
C ALA A 3 28.62 6.27 1.18
N LEU A 4 27.55 5.91 0.47
CA LEU A 4 27.47 4.69 -0.32
C LEU A 4 28.19 4.83 -1.68
N ASP A 5 28.03 5.97 -2.35
CA ASP A 5 28.76 6.30 -3.58
C ASP A 5 30.27 6.43 -3.37
N LYS A 6 30.67 6.90 -2.18
CA LYS A 6 32.09 7.02 -1.82
C LYS A 6 32.73 5.64 -1.63
N LEU A 7 32.02 4.69 -1.03
CA LEU A 7 32.49 3.31 -0.88
C LEU A 7 32.58 2.59 -2.23
N LEU A 8 31.58 2.78 -3.10
CA LEU A 8 31.59 2.24 -4.46
C LEU A 8 32.75 2.79 -5.30
N SER A 9 33.03 4.09 -5.17
CA SER A 9 34.14 4.74 -5.86
C SER A 9 35.49 4.22 -5.37
N GLN A 10 35.63 3.98 -4.07
CA GLN A 10 36.84 3.40 -3.47
C GLN A 10 37.09 1.98 -4.00
N ILE A 11 36.06 1.13 -4.00
CA ILE A 11 36.16 -0.26 -4.49
C ILE A 11 36.50 -0.29 -5.98
N LYS A 12 35.88 0.58 -6.78
CA LYS A 12 36.16 0.67 -8.22
C LYS A 12 37.60 1.11 -8.50
N ALA A 13 38.10 2.09 -7.74
CA ALA A 13 39.47 2.56 -7.84
C ALA A 13 40.50 1.50 -7.42
N GLU A 14 40.19 0.70 -6.39
CA GLU A 14 41.05 -0.42 -5.97
C GLU A 14 41.13 -1.49 -7.08
N TYR A 15 40.00 -1.82 -7.72
CA TYR A 15 39.92 -2.85 -8.76
C TYR A 15 40.59 -2.44 -10.10
N GLU A 16 40.55 -1.15 -10.47
CA GLU A 16 41.24 -0.64 -11.66
C GLU A 16 42.77 -0.56 -11.45
N ASN A 17 43.25 -0.35 -10.22
CA ASN A 17 44.69 -0.28 -9.93
C ASN A 17 45.37 -1.66 -9.96
N GLU A 18 44.66 -2.76 -9.65
CA GLU A 18 45.25 -4.11 -9.65
C GLU A 18 45.39 -4.76 -11.05
N GLN A 19 44.88 -4.14 -12.13
CA GLN A 19 44.94 -4.73 -13.48
C GLN A 19 46.26 -4.50 -14.25
N THR A 20 47.24 -3.81 -13.67
CA THR A 20 48.54 -3.56 -14.33
C THR A 20 49.72 -4.07 -13.54
N GLN A 21 49.79 -5.39 -13.32
CA GLN A 21 51.08 -6.10 -13.15
C GLN A 21 50.88 -7.63 -13.18
N LYS A 22 51.33 -8.27 -14.27
CA LYS A 22 51.58 -9.73 -14.31
C LYS A 22 52.89 -10.04 -13.58
N PRO A 23 52.95 -11.16 -12.84
CA PRO A 23 53.82 -12.22 -13.33
C PRO A 23 53.19 -13.61 -13.31
N ASN A 24 53.68 -14.40 -14.25
CA ASN A 24 53.37 -15.80 -14.52
C ASN A 24 53.84 -16.71 -13.37
N ILE A 25 52.93 -17.39 -12.66
CA ILE A 25 53.26 -18.58 -11.85
C ILE A 25 52.13 -19.60 -12.01
N PHE A 26 52.24 -20.46 -13.02
CA PHE A 26 51.60 -21.77 -12.99
C PHE A 26 52.18 -22.55 -11.81
N LYS A 27 51.45 -22.59 -10.69
CA LYS A 27 51.67 -23.59 -9.65
C LYS A 27 50.38 -24.38 -9.52
N SER A 28 50.46 -25.60 -10.03
CA SER A 28 49.50 -26.68 -9.91
C SER A 28 48.87 -26.72 -8.51
N PHE A 29 47.61 -26.31 -8.41
CA PHE A 29 46.71 -26.75 -7.34
C PHE A 29 45.78 -27.79 -7.95
N SER A 30 46.04 -29.05 -7.63
CA SER A 30 45.06 -30.12 -7.83
C SER A 30 43.78 -29.75 -7.09
N PRO A 31 42.59 -29.81 -7.71
CA PRO A 31 41.33 -29.56 -7.02
C PRO A 31 40.99 -30.79 -6.19
N SER A 32 41.48 -30.83 -4.95
CA SER A 32 41.00 -31.78 -3.95
C SER A 32 39.66 -31.30 -3.38
N GLU A 33 38.60 -31.97 -3.84
CA GLU A 33 37.28 -32.20 -3.24
C GLU A 33 36.28 -31.04 -3.04
N PRO A 34 35.05 -31.14 -3.60
CA PRO A 34 33.98 -30.14 -3.52
C PRO A 34 33.04 -30.25 -2.30
N LYS A 35 33.41 -30.97 -1.23
CA LYS A 35 32.45 -31.32 -0.16
C LYS A 35 32.10 -30.17 0.81
N SER A 36 32.99 -29.20 1.02
CA SER A 36 32.74 -28.08 1.95
C SER A 36 31.94 -26.94 1.31
N SER A 37 32.05 -26.69 0.00
CA SER A 37 31.18 -25.71 -0.68
C SER A 37 29.72 -26.17 -0.61
N SER A 38 29.45 -27.46 -0.83
CA SER A 38 28.10 -28.02 -0.76
C SER A 38 27.39 -27.74 0.57
N MET A 39 28.08 -27.79 1.72
CA MET A 39 27.43 -27.50 3.00
C MET A 39 27.09 -26.02 3.16
N MET A 40 27.96 -25.13 2.67
CA MET A 40 27.72 -23.68 2.70
C MET A 40 26.61 -23.30 1.71
N ASP A 41 26.58 -23.92 0.53
CA ASP A 41 25.55 -23.73 -0.49
C ASP A 41 24.17 -24.22 0.00
N ASN A 42 24.11 -25.34 0.73
CA ASN A 42 22.88 -25.82 1.35
C ASN A 42 22.39 -24.88 2.47
N LEU A 43 23.30 -24.40 3.33
CA LEU A 43 22.94 -23.43 4.38
C LEU A 43 22.44 -22.11 3.78
N LEU A 44 23.05 -21.65 2.69
CA LEU A 44 22.63 -20.44 1.98
C LEU A 44 21.24 -20.61 1.36
N ALA A 45 20.98 -21.77 0.74
CA ALA A 45 19.68 -22.10 0.18
C ALA A 45 18.58 -22.18 1.23
N GLU A 46 18.89 -22.72 2.42
CA GLU A 46 17.95 -22.81 3.55
C GLU A 46 17.61 -21.42 4.10
N VAL A 47 18.62 -20.57 4.35
CA VAL A 47 18.40 -19.17 4.77
C VAL A 47 17.62 -18.38 3.71
N GLN A 48 17.91 -18.59 2.42
CA GLN A 48 17.19 -17.93 1.34
C GLN A 48 15.72 -18.38 1.27
N ALA A 49 15.45 -19.67 1.51
CA ALA A 49 14.09 -20.20 1.57
C ALA A 49 13.31 -19.64 2.76
N ASP A 50 13.95 -19.53 3.93
CA ASP A 50 13.33 -18.96 5.13
C ASP A 50 12.99 -17.48 4.94
N ILE A 51 13.92 -16.68 4.41
CA ILE A 51 13.67 -15.25 4.11
C ILE A 51 12.53 -15.11 3.10
N ALA A 52 12.52 -15.91 2.02
CA ALA A 52 11.46 -15.86 1.02
C ALA A 52 10.09 -16.28 1.60
N ALA A 53 10.07 -17.23 2.54
CA ALA A 53 8.85 -17.64 3.23
C ALA A 53 8.35 -16.56 4.21
N GLU A 54 9.26 -15.90 4.93
CA GLU A 54 8.95 -14.77 5.82
C GLU A 54 8.41 -13.57 5.03
N ASP A 55 9.06 -13.21 3.91
CA ASP A 55 8.61 -12.14 3.02
C ASP A 55 7.21 -12.43 2.48
N ALA A 56 6.95 -13.65 1.99
CA ALA A 56 5.63 -14.04 1.51
C ALA A 56 4.56 -13.99 2.62
N ALA A 57 4.91 -14.38 3.84
CA ALA A 57 4.00 -14.30 4.99
C ALA A 57 3.73 -12.85 5.39
N GLU A 58 4.74 -11.98 5.37
CA GLU A 58 4.58 -10.56 5.68
C GLU A 58 3.76 -9.83 4.61
N GLU A 59 3.98 -10.13 3.33
CA GLU A 59 3.16 -9.61 2.23
C GLU A 59 1.70 -10.01 2.37
N LEU A 60 1.42 -11.28 2.71
CA LEU A 60 0.05 -11.75 2.93
C LEU A 60 -0.61 -11.02 4.10
N ARG A 61 0.12 -10.80 5.20
CA ARG A 61 -0.40 -10.04 6.36
C ARG A 61 -0.72 -8.60 5.99
N LYS A 62 0.18 -7.93 5.25
CA LYS A 62 -0.05 -6.56 4.75
C LYS A 62 -1.29 -6.48 3.87
N GLN A 63 -1.50 -7.45 2.99
CA GLN A 63 -2.71 -7.50 2.14
C GLN A 63 -3.97 -7.65 2.99
N GLN A 64 -3.97 -8.57 3.97
CA GLN A 64 -5.11 -8.76 4.87
C GLN A 64 -5.43 -7.51 5.71
N GLU A 65 -4.40 -6.82 6.23
CA GLU A 65 -4.57 -5.58 6.97
C GLU A 65 -5.17 -4.47 6.08
N LEU A 66 -4.71 -4.36 4.84
CA LEU A 66 -5.23 -3.39 3.88
C LEU A 66 -6.70 -3.66 3.55
N GLU A 67 -7.06 -4.92 3.30
CA GLU A 67 -8.45 -5.33 3.05
C GLU A 67 -9.34 -5.05 4.26
N GLN A 68 -8.86 -5.34 5.47
CA GLN A 68 -9.63 -5.09 6.68
C GLN A 68 -9.86 -3.58 6.91
N GLU A 69 -8.85 -2.76 6.64
CA GLU A 69 -8.97 -1.30 6.72
C GLU A 69 -9.95 -0.79 5.66
N ARG A 70 -9.89 -1.30 4.41
CA ARG A 70 -10.86 -0.95 3.36
C ARG A 70 -12.29 -1.27 3.79
N LEU A 71 -12.51 -2.46 4.34
CA LEU A 71 -13.82 -2.88 4.83
C LEU A 71 -14.32 -1.98 5.97
N ARG A 72 -13.43 -1.61 6.91
CA ARG A 72 -13.78 -0.66 7.98
C ARG A 72 -14.18 0.72 7.42
N GLN A 73 -13.41 1.24 6.48
CA GLN A 73 -13.70 2.52 5.83
C GLN A 73 -15.04 2.49 5.10
N GLU A 74 -15.34 1.41 4.40
CA GLU A 74 -16.63 1.22 3.74
C GLU A 74 -17.79 1.16 4.74
N GLN A 75 -17.63 0.44 5.86
CA GLN A 75 -18.65 0.41 6.91
C GLN A 75 -18.89 1.79 7.53
N ILE A 76 -17.83 2.56 7.79
CA ILE A 76 -17.95 3.93 8.32
C ILE A 76 -18.72 4.80 7.33
N LYS A 77 -18.35 4.77 6.04
CA LYS A 77 -19.05 5.52 4.99
C LYS A 77 -20.51 5.11 4.85
N ALA A 78 -20.81 3.81 4.93
CA ALA A 78 -22.18 3.30 4.89
C ALA A 78 -23.00 3.82 6.07
N LYS A 79 -22.46 3.77 7.29
CA LYS A 79 -23.11 4.31 8.50
C LYS A 79 -23.32 5.83 8.40
N GLN A 80 -22.34 6.57 7.89
CA GLN A 80 -22.47 8.01 7.67
C GLN A 80 -23.59 8.32 6.67
N ARG A 81 -23.66 7.59 5.56
CA ARG A 81 -24.75 7.73 4.58
C ARG A 81 -26.11 7.39 5.17
N GLU A 82 -26.20 6.33 5.96
CA GLU A 82 -27.45 5.95 6.61
C GLU A 82 -27.89 7.00 7.64
N ALA A 83 -26.97 7.53 8.44
CA ALA A 83 -27.24 8.63 9.36
C ALA A 83 -27.72 9.89 8.64
N LEU A 84 -27.07 10.27 7.53
CA LEU A 84 -27.49 11.38 6.68
C LEU A 84 -28.89 11.14 6.09
N LYS A 85 -29.18 9.91 5.65
CA LYS A 85 -30.51 9.55 5.14
C LYS A 85 -31.59 9.72 6.22
N GLN A 86 -31.32 9.28 7.45
CA GLN A 86 -32.24 9.47 8.58
C GLN A 86 -32.41 10.94 8.94
N GLN A 87 -31.33 11.73 8.90
CA GLN A 87 -31.39 13.16 9.15
C GLN A 87 -32.20 13.89 8.05
N ALA A 88 -31.99 13.52 6.79
CA ALA A 88 -32.73 14.04 5.64
C ALA A 88 -34.22 13.71 5.73
N GLN A 89 -34.55 12.48 6.10
CA GLN A 89 -35.94 12.07 6.29
C GLN A 89 -36.61 12.85 7.43
N ASN A 90 -35.95 12.98 8.59
CA ASN A 90 -36.44 13.78 9.70
C ASN A 90 -36.58 15.26 9.35
N TRP A 91 -35.67 15.80 8.53
CA TRP A 91 -35.75 17.18 8.06
C TRP A 91 -36.94 17.38 7.12
N LEU A 92 -37.12 16.47 6.16
CA LEU A 92 -38.28 16.49 5.25
C LEU A 92 -39.61 16.40 5.98
N GLU A 93 -39.70 15.58 7.04
CA GLU A 93 -40.93 15.48 7.85
C GLU A 93 -41.24 16.76 8.63
N LYS A 94 -40.22 17.53 9.00
CA LYS A 94 -40.35 18.81 9.70
C LYS A 94 -40.48 20.01 8.77
N LEU A 95 -40.11 19.83 7.51
CA LEU A 95 -40.15 20.88 6.50
C LEU A 95 -41.60 21.22 6.18
N ASP A 96 -41.98 22.46 6.45
CA ASP A 96 -43.31 22.98 6.06
C ASP A 96 -43.32 23.27 4.55
N PRO A 97 -44.18 22.59 3.75
CA PRO A 97 -44.27 22.80 2.31
C PRO A 97 -44.60 24.24 1.90
N PHE A 98 -45.26 25.02 2.77
CA PHE A 98 -45.65 26.40 2.48
C PHE A 98 -44.63 27.44 2.99
N SER A 99 -43.59 26.99 3.68
CA SER A 99 -42.49 27.88 4.08
C SER A 99 -41.64 28.29 2.87
N PRO A 100 -40.91 29.42 2.96
CA PRO A 100 -39.96 29.81 1.91
C PRO A 100 -38.93 28.71 1.60
N GLU A 101 -38.47 27.98 2.62
CA GLU A 101 -37.54 26.86 2.48
C GLU A 101 -38.21 25.65 1.83
N GLY A 102 -39.46 25.33 2.18
CA GLY A 102 -40.23 24.26 1.55
C GLY A 102 -40.45 24.51 0.06
N LEU A 103 -40.88 25.72 -0.32
CA LEU A 103 -41.09 26.10 -1.72
C LEU A 103 -39.79 26.10 -2.53
N TRP A 104 -38.69 26.55 -1.92
CA TRP A 104 -37.38 26.47 -2.55
C TRP A 104 -36.94 25.01 -2.73
N PHE A 105 -37.11 24.19 -1.69
CA PHE A 105 -36.72 22.79 -1.71
C PHE A 105 -37.50 21.96 -2.73
N GLU A 106 -38.78 22.24 -2.95
CA GLU A 106 -39.57 21.60 -4.01
C GLU A 106 -38.92 21.81 -5.39
N ARG A 107 -38.52 23.05 -5.71
CA ARG A 107 -37.83 23.37 -6.97
C ARG A 107 -36.43 22.75 -7.04
N PHE A 108 -35.73 22.72 -5.92
CA PHE A 108 -34.42 22.08 -5.82
C PHE A 108 -34.52 20.56 -6.05
N ALA A 109 -35.55 19.92 -5.50
CA ALA A 109 -35.76 18.48 -5.61
C ALA A 109 -36.18 18.02 -7.02
N GLU A 110 -36.70 18.91 -7.87
CA GLU A 110 -37.08 18.58 -9.26
C GLU A 110 -35.91 18.06 -10.10
N SER A 111 -34.67 18.46 -9.81
CA SER A 111 -33.48 17.96 -10.51
C SER A 111 -32.98 16.60 -10.01
N TYR A 112 -33.56 16.07 -8.93
CA TYR A 112 -33.14 14.82 -8.31
C TYR A 112 -34.17 13.70 -8.53
N PRO A 113 -33.74 12.43 -8.51
CA PRO A 113 -34.66 11.30 -8.65
C PRO A 113 -35.70 11.21 -7.52
N SER A 114 -35.36 11.74 -6.33
CA SER A 114 -36.22 11.72 -5.16
C SER A 114 -35.99 12.96 -4.29
N LYS A 115 -37.03 13.38 -3.56
CA LYS A 115 -36.92 14.40 -2.51
C LYS A 115 -35.93 13.99 -1.42
N LEU A 116 -35.81 12.70 -1.15
CA LEU A 116 -34.84 12.21 -0.17
C LEU A 116 -33.40 12.41 -0.64
N GLU A 117 -33.09 12.13 -1.91
CA GLU A 117 -31.77 12.41 -2.50
C GLU A 117 -31.44 13.90 -2.41
N ALA A 118 -32.39 14.76 -2.78
CA ALA A 118 -32.20 16.21 -2.69
C ALA A 118 -31.95 16.65 -1.24
N ALA A 119 -32.72 16.14 -0.27
CA ALA A 119 -32.53 16.47 1.13
C ALA A 119 -31.16 15.99 1.66
N ILE A 120 -30.70 14.82 1.22
CA ILE A 120 -29.35 14.33 1.55
C ILE A 120 -28.29 15.27 0.99
N GLU A 121 -28.40 15.67 -0.29
CA GLU A 121 -27.44 16.58 -0.93
C GLU A 121 -27.41 17.95 -0.25
N TYR A 122 -28.58 18.49 0.11
CA TYR A 122 -28.71 19.76 0.82
C TYR A 122 -28.07 19.72 2.22
N LEU A 123 -28.30 18.63 2.96
CA LEU A 123 -27.71 18.44 4.29
C LEU A 123 -26.22 18.09 4.25
N GLN A 124 -25.72 17.54 3.15
CA GLN A 124 -24.29 17.29 2.95
C GLN A 124 -23.55 18.57 2.54
N SER A 125 -24.25 19.52 1.92
CA SER A 125 -23.70 20.79 1.43
C SER A 125 -23.78 21.94 2.45
N ASN A 126 -24.45 21.74 3.59
CA ASN A 126 -24.52 22.69 4.72
C ASN A 126 -23.70 22.21 5.92
#